data_AF-A0A433RNI9-F1
#
_entry.id   AF-A0A433RNI9-F1
#
_cell.length_a   1.000
_cell.length_b   1.000
_cell.length_c   1.000
_cell.angle_alpha   90.00
_cell.angle_beta   90.00
_cell.angle_gamma   90.00
#
_symmetry.space_group_name_H-M   'P 1'
#
loop_
_entity.id
_entity.type
_entity.pdbx_description
1 polymer ?
#
loop_
_entity_poly.entity_id
_entity_poly.type
_entity_poly.pdbx_seq_one_letter_code
_entity_poly.pdbx_strand_id
1 'polypeptide(L)'
;HQSPNDLTRPVKCYGRGVVGYVEYSDIPTRTEWVNKWKVIAPKSNNIGTELNDDNFNTIIAAPNTICTETYLVFGAELDLDEQSAQNLSKYLQTKFSRYLHSLAKGSQDAASKTYRFIPLQNFKSSSDINWRLPVDKIDQQLYNKYEFSSDEINYIENKIKPMN
;
A
#
# COMPACT_ATOMS: atom_id res chain seq x y z
N HIS A 1 18.16 -10.27 14.97
CA HIS A 1 18.49 -9.69 13.65
C HIS A 1 19.97 -9.92 13.39
N GLN A 2 20.29 -10.57 12.27
CA GLN A 2 21.68 -10.80 11.86
C GLN A 2 22.22 -9.56 11.13
N SER A 3 23.54 -9.33 11.23
CA SER A 3 24.23 -8.40 10.34
C SER A 3 24.20 -8.98 8.92
N PRO A 4 24.01 -8.17 7.86
CA PRO A 4 24.07 -8.68 6.49
C PRO A 4 25.42 -9.31 6.14
N ASN A 5 26.49 -8.97 6.86
CA ASN A 5 27.83 -9.51 6.65
C ASN A 5 28.00 -10.95 7.16
N ASP A 6 27.10 -11.42 8.03
CA ASP A 6 27.14 -12.78 8.58
C ASP A 6 26.35 -13.78 7.71
N LEU A 7 25.82 -13.33 6.58
CA LEU A 7 24.92 -14.06 5.69
C LEU A 7 25.54 -14.26 4.31
N THR A 8 25.22 -15.38 3.66
CA THR A 8 25.68 -15.69 2.30
C THR A 8 24.84 -14.96 1.25
N ARG A 9 23.51 -14.99 1.40
CA ARG A 9 22.57 -14.27 0.51
C ARG A 9 21.56 -13.48 1.33
N PRO A 10 21.98 -12.34 1.93
CA PRO A 10 21.13 -11.55 2.80
C PRO A 10 19.93 -10.95 2.07
N VAL A 11 18.75 -11.11 2.65
CA VAL A 11 17.49 -10.48 2.22
C VAL A 11 17.00 -9.52 3.30
N LYS A 12 16.73 -8.27 2.92
CA LYS A 12 16.26 -7.24 3.86
C LYS A 12 14.84 -7.57 4.31
N CYS A 13 14.58 -7.55 5.61
CA CYS A 13 13.29 -7.87 6.22
C CYS A 13 12.73 -6.69 7.01
N TYR A 14 11.52 -6.26 6.66
CA TYR A 14 10.75 -5.25 7.40
C TYR A 14 9.92 -5.90 8.51
N GLY A 15 10.19 -5.50 9.76
CA GLY A 15 9.41 -5.82 10.95
C GLY A 15 8.81 -4.56 11.57
N ARG A 16 7.89 -4.72 12.52
CA ARG A 16 7.25 -3.58 13.19
C ARG A 16 8.29 -2.73 13.93
N GLY A 17 8.59 -1.54 13.40
CA GLY A 17 9.56 -0.60 13.99
C GLY A 17 11.02 -1.01 13.85
N VAL A 18 11.34 -2.05 13.05
CA VAL A 18 12.69 -2.57 12.91
C VAL A 18 12.95 -3.05 11.48
N VAL A 19 14.18 -2.91 11.03
CA VAL A 19 14.68 -3.49 9.78
C VAL A 19 15.83 -4.42 10.13
N GLY A 20 15.82 -5.63 9.57
CA GLY A 20 16.93 -6.57 9.70
C GLY A 20 17.17 -7.35 8.42
N TYR A 21 17.95 -8.43 8.54
CA TYR A 21 18.26 -9.31 7.42
C TYR A 21 18.04 -10.78 7.84
N VAL A 22 17.71 -11.60 6.85
CA VAL A 22 17.61 -13.07 6.96
C VAL A 22 18.36 -13.70 5.79
N GLU A 23 18.82 -14.94 5.95
CA GLU A 23 19.34 -15.73 4.83
C GLU A 23 18.19 -16.06 3.86
N TYR A 24 18.45 -16.03 2.56
CA TYR A 24 17.39 -16.34 1.59
C TYR A 24 16.85 -17.76 1.77
N SER A 25 17.71 -18.74 2.09
CA SER A 25 17.31 -20.14 2.29
C SER A 25 16.29 -20.30 3.41
N ASP A 26 16.21 -19.33 4.32
CA ASP A 26 15.34 -19.39 5.50
C ASP A 26 13.95 -18.79 5.22
N ILE A 27 13.69 -18.32 4.00
CA ILE A 27 12.40 -17.75 3.59
C ILE A 27 11.43 -18.90 3.25
N PRO A 28 10.41 -19.17 4.07
CA PRO A 28 9.62 -20.41 3.96
C PRO A 28 8.54 -20.33 2.88
N THR A 29 8.12 -19.14 2.48
CA THR A 29 6.97 -18.92 1.57
C THR A 29 7.16 -17.67 0.73
N ARG A 30 6.42 -17.59 -0.38
CA ARG A 30 6.36 -16.40 -1.25
C ARG A 30 7.74 -15.95 -1.75
N THR A 31 8.63 -16.90 -2.00
CA THR A 31 9.99 -16.63 -2.51
C THR A 31 9.94 -15.96 -3.88
N GLU A 32 8.88 -16.21 -4.66
CA GLU A 32 8.60 -15.55 -5.94
C GLU A 32 8.41 -14.03 -5.81
N TRP A 33 8.06 -13.53 -4.62
CA TRP A 33 7.91 -12.09 -4.37
C TRP A 33 9.21 -11.41 -3.99
N VAL A 34 10.23 -12.12 -3.50
CA VAL A 34 11.46 -11.52 -2.91
C VAL A 34 12.11 -10.49 -3.84
N ASN A 35 12.18 -10.81 -5.14
CA ASN A 35 12.83 -9.98 -6.15
C ASN A 35 11.87 -9.07 -6.94
N LYS A 36 10.65 -8.87 -6.45
CA LYS A 36 9.64 -7.99 -7.05
C LYS A 36 9.61 -6.64 -6.33
N TRP A 37 9.37 -5.57 -7.09
CA TRP A 37 8.87 -4.34 -6.50
C TRP A 37 7.48 -4.59 -5.93
N LYS A 38 7.25 -4.10 -4.71
CA LYS A 38 5.97 -4.22 -4.01
C LYS A 38 5.79 -3.03 -3.08
N VAL A 39 4.56 -2.79 -2.66
CA VAL A 39 4.26 -1.85 -1.57
C VAL A 39 3.86 -2.67 -0.35
N ILE A 40 4.31 -2.30 0.84
CA ILE A 40 3.87 -2.91 2.09
C ILE A 40 3.22 -1.87 2.99
N ALA A 41 2.22 -2.27 3.77
CA ALA A 41 1.56 -1.41 4.76
C ALA A 41 1.35 -2.19 6.07
N PRO A 42 1.47 -1.55 7.24
CA PRO A 42 1.13 -2.20 8.50
C PRO A 42 -0.28 -2.80 8.47
N LYS A 43 -0.40 -4.04 8.92
CA LYS A 43 -1.69 -4.74 9.03
C LYS A 43 -2.59 -4.10 10.08
N SER A 44 -2.02 -3.50 11.11
CA SER A 44 -2.74 -2.64 12.05
C SER A 44 -2.58 -1.19 11.60
N ASN A 45 -3.69 -0.55 11.24
CA ASN A 45 -3.73 0.85 10.85
C ASN A 45 -5.02 1.53 11.33
N ASN A 46 -4.99 2.85 11.30
CA ASN A 46 -5.97 3.73 11.93
C ASN A 46 -7.04 4.23 10.94
N ILE A 47 -7.03 3.75 9.69
CA ILE A 47 -8.07 4.09 8.70
C ILE A 47 -9.44 3.64 9.20
N GLY A 48 -10.43 4.53 9.16
CA GLY A 48 -11.78 4.23 9.61
C GLY A 48 -11.91 4.07 11.13
N THR A 49 -10.94 4.58 11.91
CA THR A 49 -10.99 4.65 13.37
C THR A 49 -11.12 6.10 13.86
N GLU A 50 -11.30 6.29 15.16
CA GLU A 50 -11.34 7.59 15.83
C GLU A 50 -9.98 8.30 15.92
N LEU A 51 -8.89 7.62 15.57
CA LEU A 51 -7.53 8.14 15.69
C LEU A 51 -7.16 9.13 14.57
N ASN A 52 -6.19 10.00 14.85
CA ASN A 52 -5.93 11.16 14.01
C ASN A 52 -5.18 10.89 12.71
N ASP A 53 -4.40 9.82 12.64
CA ASP A 53 -3.62 9.41 11.48
C ASP A 53 -4.43 8.38 10.66
N ASP A 54 -5.14 8.78 9.62
CA ASP A 54 -5.90 7.85 8.77
C ASP A 54 -5.09 7.45 7.51
N ASN A 55 -3.81 7.11 7.66
CA ASN A 55 -2.93 6.70 6.57
C ASN A 55 -2.66 5.18 6.56
N PHE A 56 -2.40 4.62 5.38
CA PHE A 56 -1.88 3.26 5.27
C PHE A 56 -0.43 3.16 5.74
N ASN A 57 0.33 4.27 5.77
CA ASN A 57 1.75 4.28 6.14
C ASN A 57 2.57 3.30 5.29
N THR A 58 2.43 3.44 3.97
CA THR A 58 3.04 2.57 2.97
C THR A 58 4.56 2.69 2.95
N ILE A 59 5.23 1.57 2.69
CA ILE A 59 6.66 1.49 2.40
C ILE A 59 6.80 0.87 1.01
N ILE A 60 7.57 1.52 0.14
CA ILE A 60 7.95 0.95 -1.15
C ILE A 60 9.10 -0.03 -0.90
N ALA A 61 8.82 -1.32 -1.12
CA ALA A 61 9.77 -2.41 -0.95
C ALA A 61 10.40 -2.75 -2.31
N ALA A 62 11.68 -2.40 -2.46
CA ALA A 62 12.49 -2.75 -3.63
C ALA A 62 12.72 -4.27 -3.74
N PRO A 63 13.22 -4.77 -4.89
CA PRO A 63 13.71 -6.14 -5.01
C PRO A 63 14.72 -6.49 -3.92
N ASN A 64 14.82 -7.79 -3.60
CA ASN A 64 15.59 -8.34 -2.48
C ASN A 64 15.10 -7.87 -1.10
N THR A 65 13.77 -7.79 -0.94
CA THR A 65 13.14 -7.45 0.35
C THR A 65 11.95 -8.36 0.69
N ILE A 66 11.73 -8.56 1.97
CA ILE A 66 10.56 -9.24 2.55
C ILE A 66 10.02 -8.46 3.75
N CYS A 67 8.91 -8.92 4.30
CA CYS A 67 8.36 -8.40 5.55
C CYS A 67 7.82 -9.53 6.42
N THR A 68 7.73 -9.28 7.72
CA THR A 68 6.99 -10.15 8.65
C THR A 68 5.48 -9.99 8.50
N GLU A 69 4.69 -10.85 9.14
CA GLU A 69 3.21 -10.83 9.11
C GLU A 69 2.58 -9.56 9.70
N THR A 70 3.37 -8.68 10.32
CA THR A 70 2.89 -7.37 10.77
C THR A 70 2.58 -6.41 9.61
N TYR A 71 2.99 -6.78 8.39
CA TYR A 71 2.72 -6.05 7.15
C TYR A 71 1.83 -6.86 6.21
N LEU A 72 1.02 -6.15 5.42
CA LEU A 72 0.45 -6.67 4.19
C LEU A 72 1.30 -6.27 2.99
N VAL A 73 1.29 -7.11 1.96
CA VAL A 73 1.97 -6.89 0.69
C VAL A 73 0.95 -6.55 -0.40
N PHE A 74 1.24 -5.50 -1.16
CA PHE A 74 0.45 -5.00 -2.27
C PHE A 74 1.27 -5.06 -3.56
N GLY A 75 0.64 -5.56 -4.62
CA GLY A 75 1.18 -5.46 -5.98
C GLY A 75 2.35 -6.39 -6.32
N ALA A 76 2.69 -7.36 -5.48
CA ALA A 76 3.79 -8.29 -5.74
C ALA A 76 3.60 -9.15 -7.01
N GLU A 77 2.35 -9.31 -7.46
CA GLU A 77 1.96 -10.05 -8.66
C GLU A 77 1.64 -9.14 -9.86
N LEU A 78 1.87 -7.83 -9.74
CA LEU A 78 1.55 -6.84 -10.79
C LEU A 78 2.74 -6.48 -11.69
N ASP A 79 3.87 -7.17 -11.54
CA ASP A 79 5.12 -6.91 -12.26
C ASP A 79 5.50 -5.42 -12.26
N LEU A 80 5.49 -4.83 -11.07
CA LEU A 80 5.84 -3.43 -10.86
C LEU A 80 7.32 -3.18 -11.12
N ASP A 81 7.60 -1.98 -11.57
CA ASP A 81 8.89 -1.29 -11.47
C ASP A 81 8.84 -0.26 -10.32
N GLU A 82 9.94 0.49 -10.13
CA GLU A 82 10.01 1.51 -9.09
C GLU A 82 8.90 2.57 -9.24
N GLN A 83 8.67 3.05 -10.47
CA GLN A 83 7.72 4.12 -10.72
C GLN A 83 6.27 3.67 -10.50
N SER A 84 5.92 2.47 -10.94
CA SER A 84 4.59 1.90 -10.75
C SER A 84 4.35 1.47 -9.29
N ALA A 85 5.40 1.09 -8.53
CA ALA A 85 5.30 0.91 -7.09
C ALA A 85 5.07 2.26 -6.36
N GLN A 86 5.72 3.34 -6.79
CA GLN A 86 5.42 4.69 -6.30
C GLN A 86 3.98 5.10 -6.62
N ASN A 87 3.49 4.81 -7.82
CA ASN A 87 2.11 5.11 -8.22
C ASN A 87 1.09 4.30 -7.40
N LEU A 88 1.36 3.01 -7.14
CA LEU A 88 0.55 2.20 -6.22
C LEU A 88 0.56 2.78 -4.80
N SER A 89 1.72 3.22 -4.31
CA SER A 89 1.81 3.89 -3.00
C SER A 89 0.98 5.18 -2.97
N LYS A 90 1.06 6.02 -4.01
CA LYS A 90 0.21 7.23 -4.15
C LYS A 90 -1.27 6.88 -4.22
N TYR A 91 -1.63 5.82 -4.92
CA TYR A 91 -3.01 5.37 -5.01
C TYR A 91 -3.58 5.02 -3.64
N LEU A 92 -2.84 4.28 -2.81
CA LEU A 92 -3.25 3.98 -1.44
C LEU A 92 -3.38 5.25 -0.58
N GLN A 93 -2.67 6.32 -0.89
CA GLN A 93 -2.77 7.60 -0.16
C GLN A 93 -4.05 8.39 -0.47
N THR A 94 -4.72 8.10 -1.59
CA THR A 94 -5.95 8.79 -2.01
C THR A 94 -7.06 8.66 -0.97
N LYS A 95 -7.87 9.71 -0.83
CA LYS A 95 -9.10 9.63 -0.01
C LYS A 95 -10.05 8.57 -0.58
N PHE A 96 -10.10 8.43 -1.91
CA PHE A 96 -10.83 7.38 -2.61
C PHE A 96 -10.54 5.98 -2.06
N SER A 97 -9.27 5.56 -2.07
CA SER A 97 -8.91 4.20 -1.65
C SER A 97 -9.12 3.99 -0.13
N ARG A 98 -8.80 5.00 0.68
CA ARG A 98 -8.98 4.96 2.14
C ARG A 98 -10.45 4.93 2.55
N TYR A 99 -11.31 5.65 1.83
CA TYR A 99 -12.74 5.58 2.01
C TYR A 99 -13.27 4.18 1.71
N LEU A 100 -12.93 3.61 0.55
CA LEU A 100 -13.38 2.27 0.17
C LEU A 100 -12.88 1.20 1.13
N HIS A 101 -11.66 1.35 1.65
CA HIS A 101 -11.14 0.49 2.71
C HIS A 101 -11.96 0.59 3.99
N SER A 102 -12.32 1.80 4.40
CA SER A 102 -13.10 2.05 5.63
C SER A 102 -14.48 1.37 5.60
N LEU A 103 -15.07 1.15 4.42
CA LEU A 103 -16.37 0.48 4.29
C LEU A 103 -16.35 -1.00 4.68
N ALA A 104 -15.20 -1.68 4.54
CA ALA A 104 -15.05 -3.10 4.86
C ALA A 104 -14.23 -3.35 6.14
N LYS A 105 -13.62 -2.31 6.73
CA LYS A 105 -12.78 -2.42 7.91
C LYS A 105 -13.56 -2.01 9.16
N GLY A 106 -14.02 -3.00 9.91
CA GLY A 106 -14.76 -2.79 11.16
C GLY A 106 -13.89 -2.65 12.42
N SER A 107 -12.56 -2.74 12.32
CA SER A 107 -11.64 -2.60 13.46
C SER A 107 -10.23 -2.18 13.00
N GLN A 108 -9.30 -1.98 13.94
CA GLN A 108 -7.89 -1.69 13.62
C GLN A 108 -7.18 -2.80 12.82
N ASP A 109 -7.69 -4.03 12.80
CA ASP A 109 -7.14 -5.10 11.95
C ASP A 109 -7.52 -4.90 10.48
N ALA A 110 -6.54 -4.57 9.65
CA ALA A 110 -6.67 -4.43 8.21
C ALA A 110 -6.16 -5.70 7.51
N ALA A 111 -6.81 -6.85 7.72
CA ALA A 111 -6.52 -8.07 6.98
C ALA A 111 -6.84 -7.92 5.48
N SER A 112 -6.25 -8.76 4.62
CA SER A 112 -6.42 -8.70 3.15
C SER A 112 -7.89 -8.58 2.69
N LYS A 113 -8.81 -9.30 3.34
CA LYS A 113 -10.26 -9.23 3.07
C LYS A 113 -10.90 -7.84 3.19
N THR A 114 -10.28 -6.93 3.96
CA THR A 114 -10.79 -5.57 4.17
C THR A 114 -10.55 -4.66 2.96
N TYR A 115 -9.66 -5.05 2.04
CA TYR A 115 -9.35 -4.26 0.83
C TYR A 115 -10.27 -4.59 -0.36
N ARG A 116 -11.28 -5.44 -0.14
CA ARG A 116 -12.13 -6.01 -1.20
C ARG A 116 -12.91 -5.00 -2.07
N PHE A 117 -13.09 -3.78 -1.58
CA PHE A 117 -13.80 -2.73 -2.32
C PHE A 117 -12.86 -1.79 -3.07
N ILE A 118 -11.54 -1.90 -2.88
CA ILE A 118 -10.57 -1.04 -3.55
C ILE A 118 -10.30 -1.62 -4.95
N PRO A 119 -10.69 -0.92 -6.04
CA PRO A 119 -10.51 -1.43 -7.39
C PRO A 119 -9.04 -1.39 -7.81
N LEU A 120 -8.57 -2.46 -8.46
CA LEU A 120 -7.23 -2.51 -9.04
C LEU A 120 -7.09 -1.50 -10.18
N GLN A 121 -6.01 -0.70 -10.17
CA GLN A 121 -5.70 0.27 -11.22
C GLN A 121 -4.53 -0.21 -12.10
N ASN A 122 -4.38 0.42 -13.26
CA ASN A 122 -3.14 0.36 -14.03
C ASN A 122 -2.15 1.39 -13.46
N PHE A 123 -0.99 0.95 -12.96
CA PHE A 123 0.01 1.84 -12.36
C PHE A 123 1.13 2.25 -13.32
N LYS A 124 1.06 1.83 -14.59
CA LYS A 124 2.03 2.23 -15.62
C LYS A 124 1.84 3.70 -16.01
N SER A 125 2.88 4.29 -16.60
CA SER A 125 2.84 5.67 -17.12
C SER A 125 1.82 5.87 -18.24
N SER A 126 1.41 4.80 -18.92
CA SER A 126 0.38 4.78 -19.95
C SER A 126 -1.04 4.57 -19.42
N SER A 127 -1.26 4.67 -18.10
CA SER A 127 -2.59 4.59 -17.51
C SER A 127 -3.47 5.77 -17.93
N ASP A 128 -4.77 5.52 -17.89
CA ASP A 128 -5.84 6.52 -17.89
C ASP A 128 -5.75 7.53 -16.72
N ILE A 129 -5.16 7.12 -15.59
CA ILE A 129 -4.89 8.00 -14.45
C ILE A 129 -3.49 8.61 -14.59
N ASN A 130 -3.40 9.93 -14.55
CA ASN A 130 -2.13 10.64 -14.51
C ASN A 130 -1.54 10.64 -13.08
N TRP A 131 -0.75 9.61 -12.78
CA TRP A 131 -0.08 9.42 -11.49
C TRP A 131 1.01 10.44 -11.15
N ARG A 132 1.40 11.29 -12.12
CA ARG A 132 2.38 12.36 -11.89
C ARG A 132 1.81 13.53 -11.09
N LEU A 133 0.48 13.66 -11.07
CA LEU A 133 -0.19 14.73 -10.35
C LEU A 133 -0.14 14.53 -8.82
N PRO A 134 -0.42 15.58 -8.05
CA PRO A 134 -0.62 15.47 -6.61
C PRO A 134 -1.84 14.60 -6.25
N VAL A 135 -1.89 14.09 -5.02
CA VAL A 135 -2.90 13.13 -4.57
C VAL A 135 -4.33 13.68 -4.70
N ASP A 136 -4.57 14.96 -4.40
CA ASP A 136 -5.89 15.58 -4.55
C ASP A 136 -6.39 15.56 -6.01
N LYS A 137 -5.50 15.74 -6.98
CA LYS A 137 -5.83 15.64 -8.41
C LYS A 137 -5.99 14.20 -8.88
N ILE A 138 -5.32 13.25 -8.23
CA ILE A 138 -5.54 11.83 -8.46
C ILE A 138 -6.92 11.41 -7.92
N ASP A 139 -7.30 11.89 -6.73
CA ASP A 139 -8.64 11.68 -6.16
C ASP A 139 -9.74 12.13 -7.14
N GLN A 140 -9.62 13.34 -7.71
CA GLN A 140 -10.59 13.83 -8.71
C GLN A 140 -10.67 12.94 -9.96
N GLN A 141 -9.54 12.43 -10.46
CA GLN A 141 -9.54 11.51 -11.60
C GLN A 141 -10.23 10.19 -11.25
N LEU A 142 -10.03 9.66 -10.04
CA LEU A 142 -10.66 8.43 -9.58
C LEU A 142 -12.17 8.61 -9.37
N TYR A 143 -12.61 9.70 -8.75
CA TYR A 143 -14.04 10.00 -8.60
C TYR A 143 -14.74 10.07 -9.95
N ASN A 144 -14.15 10.77 -10.93
CA ASN A 144 -14.70 10.86 -12.28
C ASN A 144 -14.74 9.50 -12.98
N LYS A 145 -13.65 8.72 -12.87
CA LYS A 145 -13.55 7.37 -13.48
C LYS A 145 -14.62 6.41 -12.97
N TYR A 146 -14.97 6.51 -11.68
CA TYR A 146 -15.94 5.65 -11.03
C TYR A 146 -17.31 6.31 -10.85
N GLU A 147 -17.56 7.42 -11.55
CA GLU A 147 -18.87 8.11 -11.63
C GLU A 147 -19.46 8.51 -10.27
N PHE A 148 -18.59 8.93 -9.34
CA PHE A 148 -19.05 9.45 -8.04
C PHE A 148 -19.81 10.77 -8.24
N SER A 149 -20.97 10.88 -7.60
CA SER A 149 -21.75 12.12 -7.58
C SER A 149 -21.09 13.20 -6.73
N SER A 150 -21.46 14.46 -6.95
CA SER A 150 -20.95 15.58 -6.15
C SER A 150 -21.22 15.41 -4.64
N ASP A 151 -22.36 14.81 -4.27
CA ASP A 151 -22.70 14.56 -2.87
C ASP A 151 -21.80 13.47 -2.25
N GLU A 152 -21.50 12.42 -2.98
CA GLU A 152 -20.58 11.37 -2.52
C GLU A 152 -19.14 11.89 -2.42
N ILE A 153 -18.69 12.68 -3.39
CA ILE A 153 -17.37 13.33 -3.34
C ILE A 153 -17.30 14.22 -2.09
N ASN A 154 -18.28 15.10 -1.89
CA ASN A 154 -18.33 15.98 -0.72
C ASN A 154 -18.35 15.17 0.59
N TYR A 155 -19.09 14.07 0.65
CA TYR A 155 -19.12 13.20 1.81
C TYR A 155 -17.74 12.61 2.11
N ILE A 156 -17.04 12.07 1.09
CA ILE A 156 -15.71 11.49 1.24
C ILE A 156 -14.69 12.55 1.65
N GLU A 157 -14.72 13.71 1.01
CA GLU A 157 -13.78 14.80 1.27
C GLU A 157 -13.88 15.32 2.71
N ASN A 158 -15.09 15.31 3.29
CA ASN A 158 -15.34 15.68 4.68
C ASN A 158 -15.07 14.54 5.68
N LYS A 159 -15.23 13.28 5.26
CA LYS A 159 -15.07 12.12 6.13
C LYS A 159 -13.62 11.67 6.27
N ILE A 160 -12.85 11.71 5.18
CA ILE A 160 -11.45 11.27 5.14
C ILE A 160 -10.55 12.50 5.17
N LYS A 161 -9.55 12.49 6.06
CA LYS A 161 -8.67 13.64 6.24
C LYS A 161 -7.71 13.79 5.05
N PRO A 162 -7.34 15.02 4.67
CA PRO A 162 -6.30 15.24 3.69
C PRO A 162 -4.96 14.67 4.20
N MET A 163 -4.11 14.24 3.27
CA MET A 163 -2.72 13.93 3.60
C MET A 163 -1.90 15.22 3.59
N ASN A 164 -1.14 15.44 4.66
CA ASN A 164 -0.21 16.56 4.80
C ASN A 164 1.16 16.21 4.23
#